data_AF-A0A970W2T7-F1
#
_entry.id   AF-A0A970W2T7-F1
#
_cell.length_a   1.000
_cell.length_b   1.000
_cell.length_c   1.000
_cell.angle_alpha   90.00
_cell.angle_beta   90.00
_cell.angle_gamma   90.00
#
_symmetry.space_group_name_H-M   'P 1'
#
loop_
_entity.id
_entity.type
_entity.pdbx_description
1 polymer ?
#
loop_
_entity_poly.entity_id
_entity_poly.type
_entity_poly.pdbx_seq_one_letter_code
_entity_poly.pdbx_strand_id
1 'polypeptide(L)'
;GELNMADGNTLVDFVTWAVQTYPADKYALIMSDHGMGWPGGWSDPAPASRARTNAPIAQALGNQMYLSELDAALQAIQQRTGVDKLELVGMDACLMGHIEVLSALAPYARYAVVSQETEPALGWAYAGFLSELQKNPSMTGAELGKYIVSSYIQQDERIVDDQQRAELSRQGSPMGGLWGSMGAISAAEMARQMGRDITLAAVDLSAVPALVDHVNQLAFALQGATQNEVARARTYTQSFTSVFGQGTPPSYIDLGHFAQLLKQTRAGAAVNQAADGVLAALGQAVIAEKHGSGKAGATGVSIYYPTSQLYRSPLTGPQSYNTIAGRFANESLWEDFLTFHYTGKGFAAALAPATVPESSGTVSAPGTGAITLSSIKASSKVAAPGRPILFSTEISGNNVGHVLFFTGFYDSASNSVFVADMDYLESADTREVNGVYYPVWPEGGFTLEFEWEPLMFAVGDGTDYEVMLLNPVSYGVEPENATYTVDGIYTYANGAQRYARLYFRDEMLRQVYGFTGEGTSGSPREIQPETGDKFTSLDVWLDLDAQGKVVRRSYQQGGTLTFRDQMFSWMELDAAVGDYIVGFIVQDLDGNSYEAYTQVTVQ
;
A
#
# COMPACT_ATOMS: atom_id res chain seq x y z
N GLY A 1 31.28 20.91 -2.12
CA GLY A 1 30.84 20.03 -3.22
C GLY A 1 29.34 19.98 -3.21
N GLU A 2 28.75 19.12 -4.02
CA GLU A 2 27.34 18.74 -3.87
C GLU A 2 27.07 18.23 -2.44
N LEU A 3 25.94 18.63 -1.85
CA LEU A 3 25.54 18.26 -0.50
C LEU A 3 24.57 17.09 -0.59
N ASN A 4 24.66 16.16 0.37
CA ASN A 4 23.71 15.04 0.47
C ASN A 4 22.38 15.53 1.07
N MET A 5 21.31 15.53 0.28
CA MET A 5 19.99 16.00 0.71
C MET A 5 19.25 14.98 1.59
N ALA A 6 19.71 13.72 1.59
CA ALA A 6 19.26 12.68 2.51
C ALA A 6 19.99 12.73 3.88
N ASP A 7 20.83 13.76 4.14
CA ASP A 7 21.47 13.99 5.45
C ASP A 7 20.64 14.90 6.33
N GLY A 8 20.31 14.44 7.54
CA GLY A 8 19.63 15.26 8.53
C GLY A 8 20.39 16.55 8.87
N ASN A 9 21.73 16.55 8.81
CA ASN A 9 22.51 17.78 9.02
C ASN A 9 22.35 18.79 7.89
N THR A 10 22.20 18.33 6.64
CA THR A 10 21.91 19.24 5.51
C THR A 10 20.55 19.92 5.73
N LEU A 11 19.55 19.19 6.21
CA LEU A 11 18.25 19.76 6.59
C LEU A 11 18.37 20.76 7.74
N VAL A 12 19.13 20.43 8.79
CA VAL A 12 19.38 21.34 9.92
C VAL A 12 20.02 22.63 9.45
N ASP A 13 21.05 22.55 8.61
CA ASP A 13 21.77 23.71 8.11
C ASP A 13 20.87 24.58 7.20
N PHE A 14 20.07 23.96 6.34
CA PHE A 14 19.11 24.65 5.48
C PHE A 14 18.05 25.42 6.28
N VAL A 15 17.39 24.77 7.24
CA VAL A 15 16.34 25.42 8.04
C VAL A 15 16.94 26.48 8.97
N THR A 16 18.12 26.23 9.54
CA THR A 16 18.83 27.23 10.37
C THR A 16 19.16 28.48 9.55
N TRP A 17 19.70 28.30 8.34
CA TRP A 17 19.97 29.41 7.43
C TRP A 17 18.69 30.17 7.06
N ALA A 18 17.59 29.46 6.75
CA ALA A 18 16.32 30.07 6.38
C ALA A 18 15.76 30.94 7.51
N VAL A 19 15.73 30.44 8.74
CA VAL A 19 15.24 31.17 9.93
C VAL A 19 16.10 32.40 10.22
N GLN A 20 17.42 32.28 10.11
CA GLN A 20 18.34 33.40 10.38
C GLN A 20 18.28 34.48 9.30
N THR A 21 18.10 34.08 8.04
CA THR A 21 18.08 34.99 6.89
C THR A 21 16.73 35.67 6.70
N TYR A 22 15.64 34.95 7.00
CA TYR A 22 14.27 35.41 6.83
C TYR A 22 13.47 35.26 8.14
N PRO A 23 13.71 36.13 9.14
CA PRO A 23 12.96 36.08 10.39
C PRO A 23 11.46 36.28 10.17
N ALA A 24 10.66 35.38 10.72
CA ALA A 24 9.20 35.39 10.69
C ALA A 24 8.60 34.94 12.03
N ASP A 25 7.33 35.27 12.26
CA ASP A 25 6.59 34.82 13.45
C ASP A 25 6.25 33.32 13.41
N LYS A 26 6.18 32.75 12.20
CA LYS A 26 5.77 31.38 11.91
C LYS A 26 6.60 30.81 10.77
N TYR A 27 6.97 29.55 10.88
CA TYR A 27 7.71 28.83 9.84
C TYR A 27 6.95 27.56 9.44
N ALA A 28 6.80 27.35 8.13
CA ALA A 28 6.34 26.09 7.57
C ALA A 28 7.51 25.41 6.86
N LEU A 29 7.66 24.10 7.06
CA LEU A 29 8.64 23.26 6.37
C LEU A 29 7.89 22.25 5.53
N ILE A 30 8.14 22.19 4.23
CA ILE A 30 7.59 21.15 3.35
C ILE A 30 8.75 20.29 2.85
N MET A 31 8.68 18.99 3.12
CA MET A 31 9.64 18.00 2.66
C MET A 31 9.01 17.25 1.49
N SER A 32 9.56 17.41 0.30
CA SER A 32 9.03 16.87 -0.95
C SER A 32 10.05 15.92 -1.59
N ASP A 33 9.70 14.64 -1.66
CA ASP A 33 10.39 13.55 -2.39
C ASP A 33 9.59 12.25 -2.14
N HIS A 34 10.21 11.08 -2.35
CA HIS A 34 9.65 9.80 -1.96
C HIS A 34 9.58 9.58 -0.45
N GLY A 35 8.53 8.89 -0.01
CA GLY A 35 8.37 8.42 1.36
C GLY A 35 8.08 6.92 1.42
N MET A 36 8.32 6.35 2.59
CA MET A 36 8.09 4.93 2.89
C MET A 36 7.38 4.73 4.23
N GLY A 37 6.92 5.78 4.91
CA GLY A 37 6.33 5.67 6.26
C GLY A 37 7.39 5.55 7.34
N TRP A 38 7.24 4.58 8.26
CA TRP A 38 8.17 4.44 9.39
C TRP A 38 9.65 4.24 9.01
N PRO A 39 10.04 3.59 7.89
CA PRO A 39 11.43 3.53 7.45
C PRO A 39 12.02 4.92 7.15
N GLY A 40 11.20 5.93 6.83
CA GLY A 40 11.63 7.25 6.38
C GLY A 40 11.46 7.42 4.87
N GLY A 41 12.37 8.14 4.23
CA GLY A 41 12.28 8.48 2.81
C GLY A 41 13.42 9.39 2.35
N TRP A 42 13.15 10.24 1.36
CA TRP A 42 14.05 11.27 0.84
C TRP A 42 15.44 10.71 0.48
N SER A 43 15.52 10.06 -0.67
CA SER A 43 16.71 9.35 -1.11
C SER A 43 17.62 10.28 -1.91
N ASP A 44 18.93 10.18 -1.70
CA ASP A 44 19.90 10.91 -2.51
C ASP A 44 20.96 9.94 -3.08
N PRO A 45 20.97 9.68 -4.40
CA PRO A 45 21.97 8.81 -5.00
C PRO A 45 23.36 9.45 -5.07
N ALA A 46 23.49 10.78 -4.95
CA ALA A 46 24.76 11.48 -5.11
C ALA A 46 24.89 12.70 -4.17
N PRO A 47 25.89 12.74 -3.27
CA PRO A 47 27.04 11.85 -3.18
C PRO A 47 26.70 10.51 -2.51
N ALA A 48 27.26 9.43 -3.07
CA ALA A 48 27.11 8.09 -2.50
C ALA A 48 27.56 8.06 -1.03
N SER A 49 26.61 7.76 -0.15
CA SER A 49 26.80 7.74 1.29
C SER A 49 26.33 6.40 1.86
N ARG A 50 26.98 5.93 2.94
CA ARG A 50 26.53 4.73 3.64
C ARG A 50 25.34 5.07 4.54
N ALA A 51 24.52 4.07 4.84
CA ALA A 51 23.50 4.18 5.87
C ALA A 51 24.11 4.65 7.20
N ARG A 52 23.45 5.62 7.86
CA ARG A 52 23.93 6.25 9.10
C ARG A 52 23.49 5.54 10.38
N THR A 53 22.76 4.43 10.24
CA THR A 53 22.28 3.60 11.34
C THR A 53 22.55 2.13 11.06
N ASN A 54 22.73 1.34 12.12
CA ASN A 54 22.99 -0.10 12.05
C ASN A 54 21.70 -0.94 11.95
N ALA A 55 20.53 -0.30 11.84
CA ALA A 55 19.27 -1.01 11.62
C ALA A 55 19.38 -1.88 10.34
N PRO A 56 18.97 -3.16 10.37
CA PRO A 56 19.06 -4.03 9.20
C PRO A 56 18.41 -3.45 7.94
N ILE A 57 17.24 -2.80 8.05
CA ILE A 57 16.57 -2.16 6.91
C ILE A 57 17.41 -1.05 6.29
N ALA A 58 18.15 -0.29 7.11
CA ALA A 58 18.96 0.79 6.61
C ALA A 58 20.17 0.28 5.83
N GLN A 59 20.73 -0.85 6.24
CA GLN A 59 21.79 -1.53 5.51
C GLN A 59 21.30 -2.06 4.15
N ALA A 60 20.01 -2.41 4.03
CA ALA A 60 19.40 -2.83 2.78
C ALA A 60 19.05 -1.65 1.85
N LEU A 61 18.54 -0.54 2.40
CA LEU A 61 18.03 0.60 1.62
C LEU A 61 19.09 1.68 1.32
N GLY A 62 20.20 1.74 2.08
CA GLY A 62 21.31 2.66 1.82
C GLY A 62 21.06 4.10 2.27
N ASN A 63 21.38 5.08 1.41
CA ASN A 63 21.30 6.51 1.73
C ASN A 63 19.86 7.03 1.63
N GLN A 64 19.22 7.15 2.78
CA GLN A 64 17.86 7.66 2.97
C GLN A 64 17.88 8.55 4.22
N MET A 65 16.96 9.50 4.30
CA MET A 65 16.65 10.15 5.58
C MET A 65 15.66 9.27 6.36
N TYR A 66 16.21 8.53 7.33
CA TYR A 66 15.42 7.64 8.19
C TYR A 66 14.63 8.44 9.24
N LEU A 67 13.50 7.90 9.72
CA LEU A 67 12.61 8.61 10.65
C LEU A 67 13.31 9.04 11.96
N SER A 68 14.20 8.20 12.51
CA SER A 68 15.00 8.55 13.69
C SER A 68 16.03 9.65 13.42
N GLU A 69 16.54 9.75 12.19
CA GLU A 69 17.41 10.85 11.76
C GLU A 69 16.63 12.15 11.60
N LEU A 70 15.41 12.09 11.05
CA LEU A 70 14.50 13.24 10.94
C LEU A 70 14.11 13.79 12.33
N ASP A 71 13.76 12.93 13.29
CA ASP A 71 13.49 13.35 14.69
C ASP A 71 14.69 14.12 15.28
N ALA A 72 15.89 13.57 15.16
CA ALA A 72 17.12 14.22 15.62
C ALA A 72 17.40 15.55 14.89
N ALA A 73 17.14 15.62 13.58
CA ALA A 73 17.30 16.84 12.79
C ALA A 73 16.34 17.94 13.24
N LEU A 74 15.05 17.61 13.43
CA LEU A 74 14.05 18.57 13.92
C LEU A 74 14.36 19.05 15.34
N GLN A 75 14.86 18.16 16.21
CA GLN A 75 15.36 18.55 17.52
C GLN A 75 16.51 19.56 17.43
N ALA A 76 17.49 19.29 16.57
CA ALA A 76 18.63 20.17 16.37
C ALA A 76 18.21 21.53 15.76
N ILE A 77 17.23 21.54 14.86
CA ILE A 77 16.64 22.77 14.31
C ILE A 77 16.03 23.61 15.43
N GLN A 78 15.17 23.02 16.26
CA GLN A 78 14.54 23.70 17.40
C GLN A 78 15.60 24.34 18.32
N GLN A 79 16.65 23.58 18.65
CA GLN A 79 17.75 24.04 19.52
C GLN A 79 18.60 25.16 18.91
N ARG A 80 18.94 25.07 17.61
CA ARG A 80 19.82 26.05 16.94
C ARG A 80 19.10 27.35 16.58
N THR A 81 17.82 27.27 16.27
CA THR A 81 17.04 28.42 15.80
C THR A 81 16.30 29.14 16.92
N GLY A 82 16.00 28.45 18.03
CA GLY A 82 15.15 28.97 19.10
C GLY A 82 13.66 29.04 18.72
N VAL A 83 13.27 28.51 17.56
CA VAL A 83 11.86 28.35 17.17
C VAL A 83 11.26 27.23 18.02
N ASP A 84 10.33 27.58 18.92
CA ASP A 84 9.66 26.61 19.82
C ASP A 84 9.01 25.47 19.03
N LYS A 85 8.16 25.79 18.06
CA LYS A 85 7.60 24.83 17.10
C LYS A 85 7.44 25.47 15.73
N LEU A 86 7.70 24.69 14.69
CA LEU A 86 7.24 25.01 13.34
C LEU A 86 5.71 25.12 13.35
N GLU A 87 5.17 26.07 12.60
CA GLU A 87 3.71 26.22 12.47
C GLU A 87 3.13 25.01 11.74
N LEU A 88 3.79 24.54 10.68
CA LEU A 88 3.35 23.38 9.89
C LEU A 88 4.56 22.61 9.36
N VAL A 89 4.48 21.28 9.38
CA VAL A 89 5.37 20.40 8.61
C VAL A 89 4.55 19.64 7.57
N GLY A 90 4.85 19.84 6.30
CA GLY A 90 4.24 19.12 5.21
C GLY A 90 5.14 17.98 4.72
N MET A 91 4.58 16.79 4.59
CA MET A 91 5.22 15.64 3.95
C MET A 91 4.57 15.40 2.59
N ASP A 92 5.02 16.14 1.57
CA ASP A 92 4.65 15.93 0.16
C ASP A 92 5.44 14.73 -0.36
N ALA A 93 5.16 13.58 0.27
CA ALA A 93 5.87 12.33 0.16
C ALA A 93 4.93 11.16 0.45
N CYS A 94 5.08 10.09 -0.32
CA CYS A 94 4.24 8.89 -0.25
C CYS A 94 4.26 8.27 1.16
N LEU A 95 3.11 7.76 1.61
CA LEU A 95 3.01 6.90 2.81
C LEU A 95 3.50 7.56 4.12
N MET A 96 3.49 8.89 4.25
CA MET A 96 3.95 9.57 5.47
C MET A 96 2.84 9.79 6.51
N GLY A 97 1.60 9.42 6.20
CA GLY A 97 0.39 9.55 7.02
C GLY A 97 0.27 8.55 8.16
N HIS A 98 1.36 8.35 8.90
CA HIS A 98 1.52 7.29 9.90
C HIS A 98 1.57 7.86 11.32
N ILE A 99 0.99 7.17 12.29
CA ILE A 99 1.10 7.58 13.71
C ILE A 99 2.56 7.57 14.19
N GLU A 100 3.39 6.68 13.65
CA GLU A 100 4.84 6.63 13.89
C GLU A 100 5.52 7.95 13.47
N VAL A 101 5.18 8.43 12.27
CA VAL A 101 5.70 9.67 11.70
C VAL A 101 5.17 10.87 12.48
N LEU A 102 3.86 10.94 12.72
CA LEU A 102 3.23 12.03 13.47
C LEU A 102 3.81 12.17 14.88
N SER A 103 4.12 11.04 15.54
CA SER A 103 4.79 11.04 16.85
C SER A 103 6.18 11.66 16.79
N ALA A 104 6.96 11.38 15.73
CA ALA A 104 8.27 12.01 15.51
C ALA A 104 8.19 13.54 15.27
N LEU A 105 7.10 14.02 14.66
CA LEU A 105 6.90 15.44 14.36
C LEU A 105 6.32 16.24 15.53
N ALA A 106 5.49 15.61 16.37
CA ALA A 106 4.69 16.30 17.39
C ALA A 106 5.46 17.20 18.37
N PRO A 107 6.70 16.87 18.78
CA PRO A 107 7.48 17.76 19.63
C PRO A 107 7.90 19.07 18.95
N TYR A 108 7.99 19.09 17.61
CA TYR A 108 8.67 20.15 16.87
C TYR A 108 7.75 20.98 15.97
N ALA A 109 6.50 20.57 15.77
CA ALA A 109 5.54 21.27 14.92
C ALA A 109 4.14 21.32 15.55
N ARG A 110 3.33 22.30 15.13
CA ARG A 110 1.92 22.44 15.57
C ARG A 110 0.96 21.63 14.71
N TYR A 111 1.18 21.65 13.40
CA TYR A 111 0.35 20.91 12.45
C TYR A 111 1.21 20.11 11.49
N ALA A 112 0.67 19.00 10.98
CA ALA A 112 1.26 18.23 9.90
C ALA A 112 0.29 18.10 8.73
N VAL A 113 0.80 17.98 7.51
CA VAL A 113 0.03 17.52 6.35
C VAL A 113 0.72 16.30 5.75
N VAL A 114 -0.01 15.20 5.60
CA VAL A 114 0.53 13.86 5.32
C VAL A 114 -0.44 13.01 4.49
N SER A 115 0.07 12.04 3.71
CA SER A 115 -0.73 11.07 2.95
C SER A 115 -0.50 9.64 3.45
N GLN A 116 -1.56 8.87 3.67
CA GLN A 116 -1.49 7.44 4.01
C GLN A 116 -1.11 6.56 2.81
N GLU A 117 -1.44 7.00 1.60
CA GLU A 117 -1.16 6.32 0.33
C GLU A 117 0.00 7.01 -0.43
N THR A 118 0.43 6.40 -1.54
CA THR A 118 1.23 7.07 -2.56
C THR A 118 0.52 8.33 -3.08
N GLU A 119 1.30 9.36 -3.35
CA GLU A 119 0.82 10.60 -3.95
C GLU A 119 1.09 10.58 -5.47
N PRO A 120 0.21 11.18 -6.31
CA PRO A 120 0.52 11.37 -7.72
C PRO A 120 1.77 12.24 -7.89
N ALA A 121 2.53 12.06 -8.96
CA ALA A 121 3.69 12.89 -9.35
C ALA A 121 3.33 14.37 -9.55
N LEU A 122 2.03 14.68 -9.61
CA LEU A 122 1.52 16.04 -9.47
C LEU A 122 2.05 16.69 -8.17
N GLY A 123 2.04 15.97 -7.05
CA GLY A 123 2.25 16.55 -5.72
C GLY A 123 1.09 17.47 -5.32
N TRP A 124 1.33 18.38 -4.38
CA TRP A 124 0.30 19.28 -3.87
C TRP A 124 0.01 20.46 -4.80
N ALA A 125 -1.16 21.09 -4.63
CA ALA A 125 -1.58 22.26 -5.40
C ALA A 125 -0.88 23.55 -4.92
N TYR A 126 0.45 23.63 -5.08
CA TYR A 126 1.32 24.69 -4.56
C TYR A 126 0.84 26.10 -4.92
N ALA A 127 0.55 26.35 -6.19
CA ALA A 127 0.05 27.65 -6.63
C ALA A 127 -1.25 28.04 -5.94
N GLY A 128 -2.15 27.07 -5.70
CA GLY A 128 -3.41 27.29 -5.00
C GLY A 128 -3.20 27.74 -3.56
N PHE A 129 -2.53 26.93 -2.74
CA PHE A 129 -2.40 27.24 -1.31
C PHE A 129 -1.44 28.39 -1.03
N LEU A 130 -0.38 28.57 -1.82
CA LEU A 130 0.53 29.70 -1.67
C LEU A 130 -0.13 31.02 -2.07
N SER A 131 -1.01 31.03 -3.08
CA SER A 131 -1.80 32.22 -3.43
C SER A 131 -2.74 32.62 -2.30
N GLU A 132 -3.33 31.66 -1.60
CA GLU A 132 -4.20 31.95 -0.46
C GLU A 132 -3.40 32.47 0.75
N LEU A 133 -2.23 31.86 1.02
CA LEU A 133 -1.31 32.36 2.05
C LEU A 133 -0.82 33.79 1.74
N GLN A 134 -0.57 34.14 0.47
CA GLN A 134 -0.20 35.49 0.08
C GLN A 134 -1.31 36.51 0.36
N LYS A 135 -2.58 36.13 0.14
CA LYS A 135 -3.74 36.99 0.40
C LYS A 135 -4.03 37.12 1.89
N ASN A 136 -3.78 36.07 2.67
CA ASN A 136 -4.00 36.03 4.11
C ASN A 136 -2.74 35.51 4.84
N PRO A 137 -1.68 36.32 4.95
CA PRO A 137 -0.44 35.91 5.60
C PRO A 137 -0.59 35.68 7.11
N SER A 138 -1.70 36.13 7.72
CA SER A 138 -2.03 35.88 9.12
C SER A 138 -2.67 34.52 9.40
N MET A 139 -2.94 33.70 8.37
CA MET A 139 -3.56 32.40 8.57
C MET A 139 -2.79 31.52 9.56
N THR A 140 -3.53 30.72 10.30
CA THR A 140 -3.01 29.69 11.20
C THR A 140 -2.52 28.48 10.41
N GLY A 141 -1.64 27.69 11.01
CA GLY A 141 -1.23 26.41 10.44
C GLY A 141 -2.41 25.45 10.22
N ALA A 142 -3.44 25.53 11.07
CA ALA A 142 -4.69 24.79 10.88
C ALA A 142 -5.41 25.23 9.59
N GLU A 143 -5.57 26.53 9.37
CA GLU A 143 -6.21 27.07 8.16
C GLU A 143 -5.40 26.73 6.91
N LEU A 144 -4.07 26.88 6.97
CA LEU A 144 -3.17 26.52 5.88
C LEU A 144 -3.26 25.01 5.56
N GLY A 145 -3.18 24.15 6.56
CA GLY A 145 -3.28 22.69 6.40
C GLY A 145 -4.62 22.26 5.82
N LYS A 146 -5.73 22.81 6.32
CA LYS A 146 -7.07 22.59 5.75
C LYS A 146 -7.15 23.03 4.29
N TYR A 147 -6.52 24.15 3.95
CA TYR A 147 -6.52 24.64 2.58
C TYR A 147 -5.69 23.73 1.65
N ILE A 148 -4.51 23.26 2.10
CA ILE A 148 -3.71 22.27 1.36
C ILE A 148 -4.54 21.03 1.06
N VAL A 149 -5.22 20.44 2.07
CA VAL A 149 -6.08 19.26 1.88
C VAL A 149 -7.23 19.53 0.92
N SER A 150 -7.95 20.64 1.09
CA SER A 150 -9.10 20.95 0.24
C SER A 150 -8.70 21.22 -1.22
N SER A 151 -7.55 21.86 -1.44
CA SER A 151 -7.05 22.25 -2.75
C SER A 151 -6.35 21.11 -3.50
N TYR A 152 -5.91 20.07 -2.79
CA TYR A 152 -5.21 18.92 -3.35
C TYR A 152 -5.96 18.29 -4.54
N ILE A 153 -5.27 18.17 -5.68
CA ILE A 153 -5.80 17.82 -7.02
C ILE A 153 -6.78 18.86 -7.60
N GLN A 154 -7.68 19.42 -6.81
CA GLN A 154 -8.80 20.24 -7.31
C GLN A 154 -8.38 21.62 -7.81
N GLN A 155 -7.28 22.17 -7.29
CA GLN A 155 -6.78 23.50 -7.65
C GLN A 155 -5.34 23.45 -8.19
N ASP A 156 -4.84 22.28 -8.56
CA ASP A 156 -3.53 22.22 -9.21
C ASP A 156 -3.59 22.95 -10.56
N GLU A 157 -2.62 23.82 -10.83
CA GLU A 157 -2.58 24.60 -12.07
C GLU A 157 -2.58 23.72 -13.32
N ARG A 158 -1.95 22.55 -13.29
CA ARG A 158 -1.95 21.61 -14.41
C ARG A 158 -3.32 20.96 -14.64
N ILE A 159 -4.24 21.07 -13.70
CA ILE A 159 -5.61 20.60 -13.81
C ILE A 159 -6.55 21.75 -14.16
N VAL A 160 -6.44 22.91 -13.52
CA VAL A 160 -7.41 24.01 -13.71
C VAL A 160 -7.13 24.87 -14.94
N ASP A 161 -5.86 25.04 -15.33
CA ASP A 161 -5.50 25.79 -16.54
C ASP A 161 -5.74 24.93 -17.80
N ASP A 162 -6.44 25.49 -18.79
CA ASP A 162 -6.83 24.76 -19.99
C ASP A 162 -5.61 24.32 -20.84
N GLN A 163 -4.56 25.12 -20.90
CA GLN A 163 -3.36 24.80 -21.69
C GLN A 163 -2.52 23.74 -20.99
N GLN A 164 -2.28 23.91 -19.69
CA GLN A 164 -1.53 22.93 -18.91
C GLN A 164 -2.30 21.62 -18.78
N ARG A 165 -3.64 21.63 -18.64
CA ARG A 165 -4.47 20.43 -18.66
C ARG A 165 -4.42 19.71 -19.98
N ALA A 166 -4.44 20.45 -21.09
CA ALA A 166 -4.27 19.85 -22.41
C ALA A 166 -2.88 19.21 -22.56
N GLU A 167 -1.84 19.80 -21.98
CA GLU A 167 -0.49 19.24 -21.99
C GLU A 167 -0.36 18.03 -21.06
N LEU A 168 -0.88 18.08 -19.83
CA LEU A 168 -0.93 16.95 -18.90
C LEU A 168 -1.72 15.77 -19.48
N SER A 169 -2.76 16.07 -20.26
CA SER A 169 -3.47 15.05 -21.02
C SER A 169 -2.56 14.47 -22.11
N ARG A 170 -1.77 15.26 -22.85
CA ARG A 170 -0.91 14.77 -23.94
C ARG A 170 0.39 14.11 -23.48
N GLN A 171 0.99 14.55 -22.38
CA GLN A 171 2.28 14.09 -21.86
C GLN A 171 2.15 12.77 -21.13
N GLY A 172 1.85 11.71 -21.87
CA GLY A 172 2.12 10.37 -21.37
C GLY A 172 1.25 9.89 -20.21
N SER A 173 0.31 10.69 -19.72
CA SER A 173 -0.72 10.18 -18.82
C SER A 173 -1.47 9.08 -19.59
N PRO A 174 -1.83 7.95 -18.94
CA PRO A 174 -2.71 6.94 -19.52
C PRO A 174 -4.05 7.49 -20.08
N MET A 175 -4.31 8.77 -19.79
CA MET A 175 -5.40 9.61 -20.26
C MET A 175 -5.22 10.23 -21.66
N GLY A 176 -4.01 10.35 -22.20
CA GLY A 176 -3.79 11.11 -23.45
C GLY A 176 -4.39 10.50 -24.70
N GLY A 177 -4.33 9.17 -24.82
CA GLY A 177 -4.95 8.44 -25.93
C GLY A 177 -6.48 8.41 -25.86
N LEU A 178 -7.07 8.48 -24.65
CA LEU A 178 -8.52 8.44 -24.43
C LEU A 178 -9.24 9.70 -24.94
N TRP A 179 -8.63 10.88 -24.80
CA TRP A 179 -9.32 12.17 -25.04
C TRP A 179 -8.93 12.85 -26.36
N GLY A 180 -7.89 12.35 -27.04
CA GLY A 180 -7.55 12.80 -28.38
C GLY A 180 -8.70 12.66 -29.40
N SER A 181 -9.64 11.74 -29.15
CA SER A 181 -10.80 11.46 -30.02
C SER A 181 -12.16 11.92 -29.44
N MET A 182 -12.28 12.23 -28.15
CA MET A 182 -13.55 12.57 -27.46
C MET A 182 -13.72 14.05 -27.05
N GLY A 183 -12.72 14.89 -27.31
CA GLY A 183 -12.72 16.30 -26.88
C GLY A 183 -11.96 16.53 -25.57
N ALA A 184 -11.68 17.80 -25.24
CA ALA A 184 -10.86 18.13 -24.08
C ALA A 184 -11.53 17.69 -22.77
N ILE A 185 -10.81 16.90 -21.96
CA ILE A 185 -11.22 16.54 -20.59
C ILE A 185 -11.45 17.81 -19.75
N SER A 186 -12.56 17.85 -19.02
CA SER A 186 -12.82 18.96 -18.10
C SER A 186 -11.90 18.88 -16.86
N ALA A 187 -11.65 20.01 -16.20
CA ALA A 187 -10.89 20.02 -14.95
C ALA A 187 -11.53 19.10 -13.88
N ALA A 188 -12.86 19.10 -13.79
CA ALA A 188 -13.59 18.24 -12.85
C ALA A 188 -13.43 16.75 -13.17
N GLU A 189 -13.44 16.39 -14.44
CA GLU A 189 -13.22 15.01 -14.88
C GLU A 189 -11.80 14.55 -14.56
N MET A 190 -10.79 15.37 -14.93
CA MET A 190 -9.39 15.06 -14.63
C MET A 190 -9.15 14.95 -13.13
N ALA A 191 -9.67 15.89 -12.34
CA ALA A 191 -9.55 15.88 -10.90
C ALA A 191 -10.22 14.66 -10.26
N ARG A 192 -11.36 14.21 -10.79
CA ARG A 192 -12.04 13.00 -10.32
C ARG A 192 -11.19 11.75 -10.58
N GLN A 193 -10.58 11.64 -11.76
CA GLN A 193 -9.78 10.47 -12.12
C GLN A 193 -8.45 10.43 -11.37
N MET A 194 -7.73 11.56 -11.28
CA MET A 194 -6.48 11.65 -10.52
C MET A 194 -6.74 11.55 -9.01
N GLY A 195 -7.91 11.98 -8.54
CA GLY A 195 -8.30 11.94 -7.15
C GLY A 195 -8.89 10.61 -6.68
N ARG A 196 -8.83 9.52 -7.47
CA ARG A 196 -9.43 8.24 -7.10
C ARG A 196 -8.64 7.47 -6.05
N ASP A 197 -7.31 7.48 -6.13
CA ASP A 197 -6.43 6.67 -5.28
C ASP A 197 -5.61 7.50 -4.29
N ILE A 198 -6.02 8.74 -4.07
CA ILE A 198 -5.30 9.67 -3.19
C ILE A 198 -5.78 9.56 -1.75
N THR A 199 -4.91 9.97 -0.85
CA THR A 199 -5.27 10.38 0.52
C THR A 199 -4.51 11.67 0.86
N LEU A 200 -5.07 12.54 1.69
CA LEU A 200 -4.33 13.63 2.31
C LEU A 200 -5.04 14.09 3.59
N ALA A 201 -4.29 14.25 4.67
CA ALA A 201 -4.82 14.68 5.96
C ALA A 201 -3.97 15.81 6.55
N ALA A 202 -4.66 16.78 7.16
CA ALA A 202 -4.06 17.78 8.03
C ALA A 202 -4.33 17.38 9.48
N VAL A 203 -3.27 17.34 10.29
CA VAL A 203 -3.29 16.81 11.66
C VAL A 203 -2.82 17.89 12.64
N ASP A 204 -3.58 18.11 13.72
CA ASP A 204 -3.13 18.86 14.90
C ASP A 204 -2.21 17.97 15.74
N LEU A 205 -0.92 18.31 15.72
CA LEU A 205 0.11 17.55 16.40
C LEU A 205 0.04 17.66 17.93
N SER A 206 -0.68 18.65 18.47
CA SER A 206 -0.91 18.74 19.93
C SER A 206 -1.85 17.65 20.45
N ALA A 207 -2.69 17.08 19.57
CA ALA A 207 -3.61 15.99 19.91
C ALA A 207 -2.99 14.60 19.73
N VAL A 208 -1.83 14.48 19.05
CA VAL A 208 -1.16 13.20 18.80
C VAL A 208 -0.77 12.45 20.08
N PRO A 209 -0.24 13.09 21.15
CA PRO A 209 0.02 12.37 22.41
C PRO A 209 -1.23 11.69 22.99
N ALA A 210 -2.39 12.36 22.95
CA ALA A 210 -3.64 11.77 23.42
C ALA A 210 -4.12 10.62 22.52
N LEU A 211 -3.89 10.71 21.20
CA LEU A 211 -4.12 9.60 20.27
C LEU A 211 -3.23 8.40 20.60
N VAL A 212 -1.93 8.62 20.85
CA VAL A 212 -0.99 7.56 21.27
C VAL A 212 -1.45 6.94 22.60
N ASP A 213 -1.90 7.72 23.57
CA ASP A 213 -2.45 7.20 24.84
C ASP A 213 -3.67 6.29 24.61
N HIS A 214 -4.56 6.64 23.68
CA HIS A 214 -5.69 5.79 23.33
C HIS A 214 -5.28 4.54 22.53
N VAL A 215 -4.25 4.64 21.68
CA VAL A 215 -3.63 3.47 21.04
C VAL A 215 -3.00 2.55 22.09
N ASN A 216 -2.41 3.10 23.16
CA ASN A 216 -1.87 2.32 24.28
C ASN A 216 -2.96 1.58 25.05
N GLN A 217 -4.10 2.24 25.29
CA GLN A 217 -5.28 1.61 25.90
C GLN A 217 -5.82 0.48 25.00
N LEU A 218 -5.87 0.69 23.69
CA LEU A 218 -6.29 -0.32 22.73
C LEU A 218 -5.31 -1.51 22.72
N ALA A 219 -4.01 -1.26 22.58
CA ALA A 219 -2.96 -2.26 22.62
C ALA A 219 -3.09 -3.16 23.87
N PHE A 220 -3.23 -2.53 25.04
CA PHE A 220 -3.40 -3.27 26.29
C PHE A 220 -4.72 -4.06 26.36
N ALA A 221 -5.83 -3.51 25.86
CA ALA A 221 -7.12 -4.19 25.80
C ALA A 221 -7.10 -5.41 24.84
N LEU A 222 -6.37 -5.31 23.73
CA LEU A 222 -6.22 -6.39 22.75
C LEU A 222 -5.54 -7.63 23.33
N GLN A 223 -4.75 -7.50 24.41
CA GLN A 223 -4.19 -8.63 25.12
C GLN A 223 -5.25 -9.59 25.68
N GLY A 224 -6.42 -9.06 26.04
CA GLY A 224 -7.57 -9.85 26.53
C GLY A 224 -8.48 -10.39 25.43
N ALA A 225 -8.23 -10.04 24.16
CA ALA A 225 -9.05 -10.44 23.03
C ALA A 225 -8.66 -11.83 22.50
N THR A 226 -9.56 -12.46 21.74
CA THR A 226 -9.20 -13.65 20.95
C THR A 226 -8.36 -13.21 19.74
N GLN A 227 -7.11 -13.64 19.67
CA GLN A 227 -6.14 -13.07 18.73
C GLN A 227 -6.43 -13.36 17.25
N ASN A 228 -7.21 -14.41 16.94
CA ASN A 228 -7.68 -14.66 15.58
C ASN A 228 -8.72 -13.62 15.10
N GLU A 229 -9.56 -13.10 15.99
CA GLU A 229 -10.49 -12.01 15.70
C GLU A 229 -9.74 -10.69 15.46
N VAL A 230 -8.62 -10.49 16.17
CA VAL A 230 -7.73 -9.34 15.95
C VAL A 230 -7.02 -9.47 14.59
N ALA A 231 -6.51 -10.66 14.27
CA ALA A 231 -5.95 -10.95 12.95
C ALA A 231 -6.99 -10.73 11.84
N ARG A 232 -8.25 -11.14 12.06
CA ARG A 232 -9.36 -10.91 11.11
C ARG A 232 -9.58 -9.43 10.84
N ALA A 233 -9.65 -8.62 11.89
CA ALA A 233 -9.78 -7.16 11.72
C ALA A 233 -8.59 -6.60 10.93
N ARG A 234 -7.35 -7.03 11.23
CA ARG A 234 -6.15 -6.62 10.50
C ARG A 234 -6.20 -7.00 9.02
N THR A 235 -6.62 -8.21 8.66
CA THR A 235 -6.68 -8.69 7.27
C THR A 235 -7.62 -7.87 6.40
N TYR A 236 -8.75 -7.41 6.95
CA TYR A 236 -9.79 -6.71 6.19
C TYR A 236 -9.74 -5.18 6.35
N THR A 237 -8.81 -4.66 7.15
CA THR A 237 -8.61 -3.21 7.26
C THR A 237 -8.10 -2.65 5.93
N GLN A 238 -8.56 -1.45 5.59
CA GLN A 238 -8.04 -0.69 4.45
C GLN A 238 -6.53 -0.61 4.58
N SER A 239 -5.84 -1.10 3.55
CA SER A 239 -4.39 -1.08 3.52
C SER A 239 -3.86 -0.18 2.42
N PHE A 240 -2.60 0.22 2.56
CA PHE A 240 -1.91 1.11 1.64
C PHE A 240 -0.73 0.40 0.98
N THR A 241 -0.14 1.03 -0.05
CA THR A 241 0.95 0.42 -0.82
C THR A 241 2.05 -0.16 0.07
N SER A 242 2.41 -1.43 -0.18
CA SER A 242 3.52 -2.10 0.51
C SER A 242 4.85 -1.67 -0.10
N VAL A 243 5.82 -1.37 0.77
CA VAL A 243 7.22 -1.05 0.40
C VAL A 243 8.20 -2.17 0.78
N PHE A 244 7.68 -3.31 1.23
CA PHE A 244 8.49 -4.42 1.76
C PHE A 244 8.67 -5.58 0.79
N GLY A 245 8.37 -5.37 -0.49
CA GLY A 245 8.48 -6.37 -1.54
C GLY A 245 7.20 -7.19 -1.76
N GLN A 246 7.30 -8.19 -2.62
CA GLN A 246 6.19 -9.05 -3.05
C GLN A 246 5.95 -10.22 -2.10
N GLY A 247 4.78 -10.85 -2.22
CA GLY A 247 4.49 -12.14 -1.58
C GLY A 247 4.12 -12.06 -0.10
N THR A 248 3.87 -10.85 0.43
CA THR A 248 3.23 -10.65 1.73
C THR A 248 2.09 -9.65 1.62
N PRO A 249 0.99 -9.82 2.38
CA PRO A 249 -0.05 -8.82 2.47
C PRO A 249 0.51 -7.45 2.90
N PRO A 250 -0.06 -6.34 2.41
CA PRO A 250 0.29 -5.01 2.91
C PRO A 250 0.18 -4.91 4.44
N SER A 251 1.04 -4.07 5.02
CA SER A 251 1.20 -3.95 6.48
C SER A 251 1.01 -2.53 7.00
N TYR A 252 0.79 -1.56 6.10
CA TYR A 252 0.27 -0.25 6.47
C TYR A 252 -1.25 -0.32 6.39
N ILE A 253 -1.89 -0.25 7.55
CA ILE A 253 -3.34 -0.34 7.67
C ILE A 253 -3.89 0.96 8.27
N ASP A 254 -5.11 1.32 7.89
CA ASP A 254 -5.79 2.48 8.44
C ASP A 254 -6.16 2.26 9.92
N LEU A 255 -5.73 3.18 10.80
CA LEU A 255 -5.91 3.02 12.25
C LEU A 255 -7.38 3.13 12.66
N GLY A 256 -8.13 4.05 12.05
CA GLY A 256 -9.55 4.25 12.35
C GLY A 256 -10.40 3.10 11.84
N HIS A 257 -10.15 2.63 10.62
CA HIS A 257 -10.87 1.49 10.05
C HIS A 257 -10.55 0.19 10.80
N PHE A 258 -9.30 -0.02 11.24
CA PHE A 258 -8.97 -1.13 12.13
C PHE A 258 -9.79 -1.09 13.43
N ALA A 259 -9.89 0.07 14.08
CA ALA A 259 -10.70 0.25 15.28
C ALA A 259 -12.20 -0.03 15.01
N GLN A 260 -12.73 0.36 13.86
CA GLN A 260 -14.12 0.07 13.46
C GLN A 260 -14.35 -1.43 13.24
N LEU A 261 -13.43 -2.11 12.55
CA LEU A 261 -13.52 -3.54 12.30
C LEU A 261 -13.42 -4.35 13.60
N LEU A 262 -12.56 -3.97 14.55
CA LEU A 262 -12.49 -4.60 15.87
C LEU A 262 -13.84 -4.58 16.61
N LYS A 263 -14.67 -3.56 16.38
CA LYS A 263 -16.03 -3.49 16.95
C LYS A 263 -17.03 -4.41 16.27
N GLN A 264 -16.75 -4.85 15.04
CA GLN A 264 -17.55 -5.84 14.31
C GLN A 264 -17.14 -7.28 14.62
N THR A 265 -15.94 -7.47 15.20
CA THR A 265 -15.47 -8.79 15.64
C THR A 265 -15.91 -9.10 17.05
N ARG A 266 -15.68 -10.35 17.50
CA ARG A 266 -15.97 -10.76 18.88
C ARG A 266 -14.83 -10.42 19.85
N ALA A 267 -14.15 -9.30 19.66
CA ALA A 267 -12.96 -8.92 20.44
C ALA A 267 -13.25 -8.52 21.90
N GLY A 268 -14.51 -8.17 22.22
CA GLY A 268 -14.99 -7.95 23.60
C GLY A 268 -15.22 -6.48 23.98
N ALA A 269 -15.95 -6.24 25.07
CA ALA A 269 -16.41 -4.90 25.46
C ALA A 269 -15.27 -3.92 25.78
N ALA A 270 -14.18 -4.39 26.39
CA ALA A 270 -13.02 -3.55 26.68
C ALA A 270 -12.32 -3.08 25.40
N VAL A 271 -12.21 -3.95 24.39
CA VAL A 271 -11.66 -3.59 23.08
C VAL A 271 -12.58 -2.59 22.38
N ASN A 272 -13.90 -2.80 22.42
CA ASN A 272 -14.85 -1.85 21.82
C ASN A 272 -14.73 -0.45 22.43
N GLN A 273 -14.63 -0.36 23.76
CA GLN A 273 -14.44 0.92 24.45
C GLN A 273 -13.10 1.58 24.09
N ALA A 274 -12.01 0.81 24.01
CA ALA A 274 -10.71 1.34 23.63
C ALA A 274 -10.68 1.79 22.16
N ALA A 275 -11.33 1.05 21.27
CA ALA A 275 -11.53 1.41 19.87
C ALA A 275 -12.33 2.71 19.72
N ASP A 276 -13.39 2.91 20.52
CA ASP A 276 -14.12 4.18 20.59
C ASP A 276 -13.21 5.34 21.02
N GLY A 277 -12.30 5.09 21.97
CA GLY A 277 -11.28 6.07 22.38
C GLY A 277 -10.35 6.47 21.24
N VAL A 278 -9.84 5.50 20.48
CA VAL A 278 -9.00 5.76 19.29
C VAL A 278 -9.76 6.57 18.24
N LEU A 279 -11.01 6.18 17.93
CA LEU A 279 -11.84 6.91 16.95
C LEU A 279 -12.13 8.35 17.39
N ALA A 280 -12.43 8.56 18.67
CA ALA A 280 -12.65 9.90 19.21
C ALA A 280 -11.38 10.76 19.15
N ALA A 281 -10.23 10.19 19.51
CA ALA A 281 -8.94 10.87 19.46
C ALA A 281 -8.49 11.19 18.02
N LEU A 282 -8.71 10.28 17.07
CA LEU A 282 -8.50 10.53 15.65
C LEU A 282 -9.35 11.71 15.17
N GLY A 283 -10.63 11.75 15.55
CA GLY A 283 -11.53 12.86 15.20
C GLY A 283 -11.14 14.22 15.82
N GLN A 284 -10.30 14.23 16.86
CA GLN A 284 -9.70 15.47 17.40
C GLN A 284 -8.39 15.84 16.70
N ALA A 285 -7.56 14.84 16.38
CA ALA A 285 -6.25 15.05 15.78
C ALA A 285 -6.36 15.41 14.28
N VAL A 286 -7.20 14.72 13.51
CA VAL A 286 -7.36 14.95 12.08
C VAL A 286 -8.33 16.11 11.84
N ILE A 287 -7.79 17.28 11.49
CA ILE A 287 -8.56 18.53 11.33
C ILE A 287 -9.10 18.73 9.91
N ALA A 288 -8.54 18.03 8.93
CA ALA A 288 -9.10 17.84 7.59
C ALA A 288 -8.56 16.54 7.01
N GLU A 289 -9.39 15.88 6.21
CA GLU A 289 -9.08 14.61 5.56
C GLU A 289 -9.72 14.61 4.17
N LYS A 290 -9.05 13.97 3.21
CA LYS A 290 -9.55 13.75 1.87
C LYS A 290 -9.00 12.44 1.33
N HIS A 291 -9.88 11.57 0.87
CA HIS A 291 -9.51 10.38 0.11
C HIS A 291 -10.38 10.22 -1.14
N GLY A 292 -9.87 9.45 -2.08
CA GLY A 292 -10.60 9.03 -3.27
C GLY A 292 -11.38 7.73 -3.06
N SER A 293 -12.28 7.41 -3.99
CA SER A 293 -13.11 6.20 -3.90
C SER A 293 -12.33 4.88 -3.94
N GLY A 294 -11.10 4.88 -4.48
CA GLY A 294 -10.19 3.72 -4.46
C GLY A 294 -9.47 3.52 -3.12
N LYS A 295 -9.65 4.44 -2.17
CA LYS A 295 -9.11 4.38 -0.80
C LYS A 295 -10.22 4.59 0.23
N ALA A 296 -11.39 3.99 -0.03
CA ALA A 296 -12.49 3.96 0.92
C ALA A 296 -12.03 3.44 2.30
N GLY A 297 -12.63 3.96 3.37
CA GLY A 297 -12.24 3.61 4.73
C GLY A 297 -10.97 4.29 5.24
N ALA A 298 -10.29 5.13 4.44
CA ALA A 298 -9.20 5.97 4.94
C ALA A 298 -9.72 7.00 5.96
N THR A 299 -8.98 7.19 7.04
CA THR A 299 -9.32 8.09 8.16
C THR A 299 -8.24 9.15 8.45
N GLY A 300 -7.19 9.19 7.62
CA GLY A 300 -6.12 10.18 7.66
C GLY A 300 -4.86 9.73 8.40
N VAL A 301 -4.92 8.64 9.17
CA VAL A 301 -3.76 8.11 9.93
C VAL A 301 -3.70 6.59 9.84
N SER A 302 -2.59 6.06 9.33
CA SER A 302 -2.25 4.64 9.30
C SER A 302 -1.33 4.24 10.46
N ILE A 303 -1.19 2.94 10.65
CA ILE A 303 -0.25 2.31 11.59
C ILE A 303 0.39 1.09 10.92
N TYR A 304 1.63 0.78 11.29
CA TYR A 304 2.30 -0.43 10.85
C TYR A 304 1.85 -1.66 11.66
N TYR A 305 1.13 -2.57 10.99
CA TYR A 305 0.75 -3.88 11.51
C TYR A 305 1.25 -4.99 10.55
N PRO A 306 2.45 -5.54 10.80
CA PRO A 306 3.02 -6.59 9.95
C PRO A 306 2.18 -7.89 9.94
N THR A 307 2.49 -8.82 9.04
CA THR A 307 2.10 -10.24 9.20
C THR A 307 3.16 -10.98 10.01
N SER A 308 2.94 -12.24 10.40
CA SER A 308 3.97 -13.00 11.13
C SER A 308 5.27 -13.16 10.33
N GLN A 309 5.20 -13.18 9.00
CA GLN A 309 6.37 -13.22 8.11
C GLN A 309 7.17 -11.92 8.18
N LEU A 310 6.51 -10.76 8.05
CA LEU A 310 7.18 -9.45 8.13
C LEU A 310 7.70 -9.17 9.54
N TYR A 311 7.00 -9.62 10.58
CA TYR A 311 7.43 -9.45 11.96
C TYR A 311 8.71 -10.25 12.29
N ARG A 312 8.87 -11.45 11.72
CA ARG A 312 10.10 -12.28 11.90
C ARG A 312 11.33 -11.73 11.19
N SER A 313 11.12 -10.98 10.11
CA SER A 313 12.21 -10.47 9.29
C SER A 313 13.02 -9.41 10.05
N PRO A 314 14.36 -9.50 10.10
CA PRO A 314 15.18 -8.45 10.72
C PRO A 314 15.02 -7.07 10.05
N LEU A 315 14.63 -7.04 8.77
CA LEU A 315 14.43 -5.80 8.01
C LEU A 315 13.13 -5.11 8.41
N THR A 316 12.07 -5.85 8.67
CA THR A 316 10.72 -5.28 8.84
C THR A 316 10.16 -5.48 10.25
N GLY A 317 10.80 -6.32 11.05
CA GLY A 317 10.44 -6.60 12.44
C GLY A 317 11.11 -5.67 13.47
N PRO A 318 11.02 -6.03 14.76
CA PRO A 318 11.47 -5.19 15.88
C PRO A 318 12.92 -4.70 15.79
N GLN A 319 13.83 -5.45 15.17
CA GLN A 319 15.24 -5.08 15.04
C GLN A 319 15.43 -3.76 14.29
N SER A 320 14.66 -3.56 13.22
CA SER A 320 14.68 -2.32 12.45
C SER A 320 13.64 -1.33 12.97
N TYR A 321 12.42 -1.80 13.21
CA TYR A 321 11.30 -0.94 13.62
C TYR A 321 11.60 -0.16 14.90
N ASN A 322 12.09 -0.82 15.95
CA ASN A 322 12.36 -0.18 17.25
C ASN A 322 13.52 0.83 17.17
N THR A 323 14.40 0.70 16.18
CA THR A 323 15.53 1.62 15.97
C THR A 323 15.12 2.83 15.14
N ILE A 324 14.32 2.63 14.08
CA ILE A 324 13.96 3.70 13.15
C ILE A 324 12.74 4.48 13.64
N ALA A 325 11.69 3.80 14.10
CA ALA A 325 10.50 4.40 14.70
C ALA A 325 10.64 4.57 16.23
N GLY A 326 11.88 4.74 16.71
CA GLY A 326 12.22 4.58 18.13
C GLY A 326 11.45 5.49 19.08
N ARG A 327 11.04 6.70 18.66
CA ARG A 327 10.17 7.54 19.51
C ARG A 327 8.84 6.86 19.77
N PHE A 328 8.10 6.53 18.72
CA PHE A 328 6.79 5.88 18.86
C PHE A 328 6.91 4.54 19.58
N ALA A 329 7.93 3.73 19.26
CA ALA A 329 8.17 2.46 19.94
C ALA A 329 8.40 2.60 21.45
N ASN A 330 8.96 3.72 21.93
CA ASN A 330 9.19 3.97 23.36
C ASN A 330 8.05 4.73 24.06
N GLU A 331 7.20 5.44 23.31
CA GLU A 331 6.05 6.20 23.81
C GLU A 331 4.73 5.43 23.66
N SER A 332 4.76 4.24 23.04
CA SER A 332 3.59 3.40 22.77
C SER A 332 3.75 1.95 23.24
N LEU A 333 2.63 1.33 23.61
CA LEU A 333 2.50 -0.12 23.85
C LEU A 333 2.23 -0.93 22.58
N TRP A 334 2.30 -0.31 21.40
CA TRP A 334 2.03 -1.02 20.13
C TRP A 334 3.05 -2.13 19.87
N GLU A 335 4.33 -1.88 20.14
CA GLU A 335 5.38 -2.91 20.02
C GLU A 335 5.14 -4.05 21.03
N ASP A 336 4.81 -3.73 22.29
CA ASP A 336 4.46 -4.73 23.30
C ASP A 336 3.27 -5.59 22.84
N PHE A 337 2.26 -4.97 22.24
CA PHE A 337 1.12 -5.68 21.66
C PHE A 337 1.56 -6.58 20.49
N LEU A 338 2.36 -6.10 19.54
CA LEU A 338 2.86 -6.94 18.44
C LEU A 338 3.68 -8.12 18.99
N THR A 339 4.54 -7.88 19.97
CA THR A 339 5.28 -8.94 20.68
C THR A 339 4.32 -9.94 21.34
N PHE A 340 3.30 -9.49 22.06
CA PHE A 340 2.29 -10.38 22.63
C PHE A 340 1.54 -11.18 21.56
N HIS A 341 1.06 -10.51 20.50
CA HIS A 341 0.30 -11.11 19.42
C HIS A 341 1.09 -12.25 18.75
N TYR A 342 2.39 -12.05 18.55
CA TYR A 342 3.26 -13.00 17.87
C TYR A 342 4.01 -13.97 18.79
N THR A 343 4.05 -13.77 20.11
CA THR A 343 4.82 -14.67 21.02
C THR A 343 4.03 -15.19 22.21
N GLY A 344 2.84 -14.63 22.47
CA GLY A 344 2.04 -14.88 23.67
C GLY A 344 2.62 -14.30 24.95
N LYS A 345 3.76 -13.58 24.89
CA LYS A 345 4.39 -12.97 26.07
C LYS A 345 3.60 -11.74 26.48
N GLY A 346 2.93 -11.82 27.63
CA GLY A 346 2.14 -10.71 28.14
C GLY A 346 2.98 -9.51 28.59
N PHE A 347 2.33 -8.34 28.67
CA PHE A 347 2.93 -7.06 29.01
C PHE A 347 2.05 -6.23 29.97
N ALA A 348 2.65 -5.24 30.60
CA ALA A 348 1.98 -4.34 31.55
C ALA A 348 1.49 -3.07 30.84
N ALA A 349 0.50 -2.38 31.42
CA ALA A 349 0.00 -1.12 30.90
C ALA A 349 0.97 0.07 31.07
N ALA A 350 2.11 -0.14 31.73
CA ALA A 350 3.13 0.89 31.92
C ALA A 350 4.15 0.82 30.78
N LEU A 351 4.52 1.97 30.21
CA LEU A 351 5.54 2.08 29.18
C LEU A 351 6.89 1.57 29.70
N ALA A 352 7.57 0.79 28.86
CA ALA A 352 8.94 0.35 29.03
C ALA A 352 9.71 0.57 27.71
N PRO A 353 11.05 0.66 27.74
CA PRO A 353 11.82 0.76 26.51
C PRO A 353 11.52 -0.43 25.58
N ALA A 354 11.31 -0.16 24.29
CA ALA A 354 11.04 -1.21 23.30
C ALA A 354 12.18 -2.24 23.29
N THR A 355 11.83 -3.52 23.29
CA THR A 355 12.82 -4.61 23.30
C THR A 355 12.71 -5.43 22.03
N VAL A 356 13.84 -5.95 21.55
CA VAL A 356 13.83 -6.99 20.51
C VAL A 356 13.58 -8.32 21.22
N PRO A 357 12.52 -9.07 20.89
CA PRO A 357 12.31 -10.41 21.45
C PRO A 357 13.51 -11.32 21.20
N GLU A 358 13.80 -12.23 22.14
CA GLU A 358 14.88 -13.21 21.94
C GLU A 358 14.62 -14.02 20.65
N SER A 359 15.65 -14.16 19.82
CA SER A 359 15.56 -14.84 18.51
C SER A 359 15.20 -16.33 18.58
N SER A 360 15.18 -16.91 19.78
CA SER A 360 14.78 -18.29 20.09
C SER A 360 13.28 -18.45 20.34
N GLY A 361 12.52 -17.35 20.44
CA GLY A 361 11.07 -17.39 20.63
C GLY A 361 10.34 -17.91 19.39
N THR A 362 9.39 -18.82 19.58
CA THR A 362 8.50 -19.27 18.50
C THR A 362 7.53 -18.14 18.15
N VAL A 363 7.69 -17.55 16.96
CA VAL A 363 6.68 -16.62 16.43
C VAL A 363 5.44 -17.43 16.04
N SER A 364 4.37 -17.18 16.81
CA SER A 364 3.00 -17.58 16.52
C SER A 364 2.46 -16.81 15.32
N ALA A 365 1.44 -17.37 14.67
CA ALA A 365 0.72 -16.70 13.60
C ALA A 365 -0.78 -16.80 13.93
N PRO A 366 -1.34 -15.87 14.71
CA PRO A 366 -2.72 -15.96 15.17
C PRO A 366 -3.78 -16.02 14.06
N GLY A 367 -3.42 -15.51 12.86
CA GLY A 367 -4.23 -15.61 11.65
C GLY A 367 -4.11 -16.95 10.91
N THR A 368 -3.22 -17.86 11.32
CA THR A 368 -3.02 -19.13 10.60
C THR A 368 -4.23 -20.04 10.71
N GLY A 369 -4.66 -20.62 9.58
CA GLY A 369 -5.92 -21.35 9.50
C GLY A 369 -5.85 -22.87 9.61
N ALA A 370 -4.66 -23.47 9.41
CA ALA A 370 -4.50 -24.91 9.23
C ALA A 370 -5.48 -25.48 8.19
N ILE A 371 -5.63 -24.76 7.09
CA ILE A 371 -6.65 -25.01 6.07
C ILE A 371 -6.27 -26.24 5.25
N THR A 372 -7.27 -27.04 4.90
CA THR A 372 -7.12 -28.15 3.95
C THR A 372 -8.23 -28.12 2.92
N LEU A 373 -7.88 -28.50 1.69
CA LEU A 373 -8.80 -28.61 0.57
C LEU A 373 -8.88 -30.07 0.13
N SER A 374 -10.08 -30.55 -0.17
CA SER A 374 -10.26 -31.84 -0.82
C SER A 374 -9.81 -31.81 -2.29
N SER A 375 -9.69 -32.98 -2.91
CA SER A 375 -9.49 -33.06 -4.36
C SER A 375 -10.68 -32.42 -5.09
N ILE A 376 -10.38 -31.57 -6.07
CA ILE A 376 -11.39 -30.87 -6.86
C ILE A 376 -12.19 -31.87 -7.69
N LYS A 377 -13.52 -31.77 -7.62
CA LYS A 377 -14.45 -32.41 -8.54
C LYS A 377 -14.76 -31.44 -9.68
N ALA A 378 -14.78 -31.95 -10.91
CA ALA A 378 -15.08 -31.17 -12.10
C ALA A 378 -16.23 -31.84 -12.87
N SER A 379 -17.19 -31.07 -13.37
CA SER A 379 -18.30 -31.58 -14.18
C SER A 379 -17.85 -32.15 -15.54
N SER A 380 -16.72 -31.67 -16.04
CA SER A 380 -16.06 -32.09 -17.29
C SER A 380 -14.55 -31.97 -17.13
N LYS A 381 -13.79 -32.65 -18.00
CA LYS A 381 -12.34 -32.44 -18.16
C LYS A 381 -11.99 -31.55 -19.35
N VAL A 382 -13.00 -31.19 -20.14
CA VAL A 382 -12.85 -30.41 -21.36
C VAL A 382 -13.69 -29.14 -21.22
N ALA A 383 -13.04 -27.99 -21.40
CA ALA A 383 -13.66 -26.69 -21.51
C ALA A 383 -13.57 -26.22 -22.97
N ALA A 384 -14.54 -25.42 -23.41
CA ALA A 384 -14.53 -24.72 -24.69
C ALA A 384 -15.44 -23.49 -24.58
N PRO A 385 -15.34 -22.50 -25.47
CA PRO A 385 -16.24 -21.35 -25.46
C PRO A 385 -17.73 -21.76 -25.46
N GLY A 386 -18.49 -21.23 -24.51
CA GLY A 386 -19.88 -21.56 -24.22
C GLY A 386 -20.09 -22.93 -23.55
N ARG A 387 -19.03 -23.56 -23.03
CA ARG A 387 -19.06 -24.85 -22.34
C ARG A 387 -18.21 -24.78 -21.07
N PRO A 388 -18.70 -24.08 -20.03
CA PRO A 388 -17.96 -23.92 -18.79
C PRO A 388 -17.87 -25.24 -18.01
N ILE A 389 -16.91 -25.29 -17.08
CA ILE A 389 -16.74 -26.40 -16.14
C ILE A 389 -17.15 -25.93 -14.75
N LEU A 390 -18.03 -26.70 -14.10
CA LEU A 390 -18.35 -26.52 -12.69
C LEU A 390 -17.32 -27.28 -11.86
N PHE A 391 -16.57 -26.54 -11.04
CA PHE A 391 -15.63 -27.06 -10.06
C PHE A 391 -16.24 -27.05 -8.67
N SER A 392 -15.90 -28.07 -7.86
CA SER A 392 -16.32 -28.16 -6.47
C SER A 392 -15.22 -28.73 -5.58
N THR A 393 -15.04 -28.17 -4.39
CA THR A 393 -14.14 -28.70 -3.36
C THR A 393 -14.65 -28.44 -1.95
N GLU A 394 -14.38 -29.34 -1.02
CA GLU A 394 -14.54 -29.12 0.41
C GLU A 394 -13.33 -28.37 0.98
N ILE A 395 -13.59 -27.23 1.62
CA ILE A 395 -12.60 -26.45 2.38
C ILE A 395 -12.87 -26.70 3.86
N SER A 396 -11.83 -27.02 4.63
CA SER A 396 -11.90 -27.14 6.09
C SER A 396 -10.72 -26.46 6.76
N GLY A 397 -10.87 -26.12 8.03
CA GLY A 397 -9.90 -25.34 8.80
C GLY A 397 -10.55 -24.13 9.45
N ASN A 398 -9.73 -23.25 9.99
CA ASN A 398 -10.15 -21.99 10.60
C ASN A 398 -9.55 -20.82 9.83
N ASN A 399 -9.90 -19.59 10.23
CA ASN A 399 -9.27 -18.36 9.74
C ASN A 399 -9.17 -18.26 8.21
N VAL A 400 -10.18 -18.75 7.49
CA VAL A 400 -10.29 -18.53 6.04
C VAL A 400 -10.46 -17.03 5.82
N GLY A 401 -9.50 -16.43 5.10
CA GLY A 401 -9.44 -15.01 4.78
C GLY A 401 -10.08 -14.72 3.44
N HIS A 402 -9.35 -14.98 2.36
CA HIS A 402 -9.83 -14.85 0.99
C HIS A 402 -9.74 -16.19 0.26
N VAL A 403 -10.60 -16.39 -0.73
CA VAL A 403 -10.49 -17.51 -1.66
C VAL A 403 -10.31 -16.92 -3.05
N LEU A 404 -9.38 -17.46 -3.82
CA LEU A 404 -9.11 -17.07 -5.19
C LEU A 404 -9.31 -18.28 -6.11
N PHE A 405 -9.82 -18.04 -7.30
CA PHE A 405 -9.73 -18.98 -8.40
C PHE A 405 -8.39 -18.80 -9.10
N PHE A 406 -7.77 -19.90 -9.51
CA PHE A 406 -6.48 -19.93 -10.17
C PHE A 406 -6.62 -20.62 -11.53
N THR A 407 -6.02 -20.02 -12.55
CA THR A 407 -5.88 -20.61 -13.88
C THR A 407 -4.44 -20.51 -14.34
N GLY A 408 -3.86 -21.63 -14.77
CA GLY A 408 -2.52 -21.66 -15.33
C GLY A 408 -2.41 -22.57 -16.55
N PHE A 409 -1.67 -22.12 -17.57
CA PHE A 409 -1.38 -22.91 -18.76
C PHE A 409 -0.25 -23.90 -18.46
N TYR A 410 -0.44 -25.18 -18.73
CA TYR A 410 0.56 -26.21 -18.50
C TYR A 410 1.44 -26.41 -19.73
N ASP A 411 2.74 -26.09 -19.59
CA ASP A 411 3.74 -26.40 -20.60
C ASP A 411 4.41 -27.76 -20.29
N SER A 412 4.00 -28.77 -21.05
CA SER A 412 4.58 -30.12 -20.96
C SER A 412 6.06 -30.21 -21.34
N ALA A 413 6.58 -29.26 -22.13
CA ALA A 413 7.98 -29.29 -22.58
C ALA A 413 8.94 -28.88 -21.45
N SER A 414 8.57 -27.87 -20.66
CA SER A 414 9.32 -27.41 -19.49
C SER A 414 8.90 -28.10 -18.19
N ASN A 415 7.74 -28.78 -18.19
CA ASN A 415 7.07 -29.29 -16.99
C ASN A 415 6.78 -28.18 -15.97
N SER A 416 6.25 -27.06 -16.48
CA SER A 416 5.96 -25.86 -15.69
C SER A 416 4.56 -25.32 -16.00
N VAL A 417 3.99 -24.58 -15.06
CA VAL A 417 2.69 -23.92 -15.19
C VAL A 417 2.91 -22.40 -15.28
N PHE A 418 2.47 -21.80 -16.37
CA PHE A 418 2.37 -20.34 -16.49
C PHE A 418 1.09 -19.88 -15.78
N VAL A 419 1.21 -19.04 -14.75
CA VAL A 419 0.05 -18.48 -14.04
C VAL A 419 -0.59 -17.42 -14.92
N ALA A 420 -1.75 -17.76 -15.48
CA ALA A 420 -2.41 -16.94 -16.49
C ALA A 420 -3.45 -15.99 -15.88
N ASP A 421 -4.18 -16.45 -14.86
CA ASP A 421 -5.23 -15.66 -14.21
C ASP A 421 -5.43 -16.06 -12.74
N MET A 422 -5.78 -15.06 -11.93
CA MET A 422 -6.13 -15.22 -10.52
C MET A 422 -7.13 -14.13 -10.10
N ASP A 423 -8.32 -14.51 -9.64
CA ASP A 423 -9.30 -13.55 -9.12
C ASP A 423 -9.95 -14.00 -7.81
N TYR A 424 -10.44 -13.04 -7.02
CA TYR A 424 -11.19 -13.31 -5.79
C TYR A 424 -12.52 -14.00 -6.09
N LEU A 425 -12.85 -15.00 -5.27
CA LEU A 425 -14.17 -15.60 -5.24
C LEU A 425 -15.00 -14.99 -4.12
N GLU A 426 -16.23 -14.61 -4.46
CA GLU A 426 -17.17 -14.03 -3.53
C GLU A 426 -17.67 -15.04 -2.50
N SER A 427 -17.82 -14.58 -1.26
CA SER A 427 -18.58 -15.28 -0.24
C SER A 427 -20.06 -14.90 -0.29
N ALA A 428 -20.93 -15.87 0.01
CA ALA A 428 -22.36 -15.66 0.18
C ALA A 428 -22.73 -14.69 1.32
N ASP A 429 -21.85 -14.50 2.30
CA ASP A 429 -21.93 -13.42 3.29
C ASP A 429 -20.75 -12.47 3.05
N THR A 430 -20.99 -11.40 2.28
CA THR A 430 -20.06 -10.28 2.10
C THR A 430 -20.50 -9.13 2.99
N ARG A 431 -19.55 -8.55 3.72
CA ARG A 431 -19.78 -7.43 4.64
C ARG A 431 -19.00 -6.21 4.20
N GLU A 432 -19.43 -5.06 4.71
CA GLU A 432 -18.85 -3.77 4.40
C GLU A 432 -18.68 -2.95 5.68
N VAL A 433 -17.53 -2.30 5.83
CA VAL A 433 -17.32 -1.23 6.80
C VAL A 433 -16.69 -0.04 6.07
N ASN A 434 -17.39 1.09 6.06
CA ASN A 434 -16.93 2.34 5.44
C ASN A 434 -16.41 2.20 4.00
N GLY A 435 -17.16 1.48 3.15
CA GLY A 435 -16.83 1.28 1.74
C GLY A 435 -15.75 0.23 1.47
N VAL A 436 -15.26 -0.48 2.49
CA VAL A 436 -14.34 -1.62 2.32
C VAL A 436 -15.09 -2.93 2.52
N TYR A 437 -15.11 -3.75 1.46
CA TYR A 437 -15.79 -5.04 1.44
C TYR A 437 -14.87 -6.17 1.90
N TYR A 438 -15.43 -7.16 2.59
CA TYR A 438 -14.70 -8.36 2.99
C TYR A 438 -15.60 -9.59 3.08
N PRO A 439 -15.05 -10.79 2.81
CA PRO A 439 -15.82 -12.04 2.87
C PRO A 439 -16.00 -12.53 4.31
N VAL A 440 -17.11 -13.22 4.55
CA VAL A 440 -17.33 -14.06 5.73
C VAL A 440 -17.59 -15.48 5.30
N TRP A 441 -16.66 -16.38 5.63
CA TRP A 441 -16.75 -17.79 5.29
C TRP A 441 -17.40 -18.60 6.42
N PRO A 442 -18.13 -19.70 6.11
CA PRO A 442 -18.70 -20.58 7.12
C PRO A 442 -17.64 -21.17 8.07
N GLU A 443 -17.96 -21.25 9.36
CA GLU A 443 -17.15 -21.97 10.35
C GLU A 443 -17.38 -23.49 10.24
N GLY A 444 -16.34 -24.30 10.46
CA GLY A 444 -16.47 -25.76 10.48
C GLY A 444 -16.35 -26.45 9.12
N GLY A 445 -15.96 -25.70 8.09
CA GLY A 445 -15.76 -26.18 6.71
C GLY A 445 -17.01 -26.04 5.84
N PHE A 446 -16.79 -25.93 4.53
CA PHE A 446 -17.84 -25.69 3.55
C PHE A 446 -17.45 -26.22 2.17
N THR A 447 -18.45 -26.55 1.37
CA THR A 447 -18.28 -26.83 -0.05
C THR A 447 -18.24 -25.51 -0.82
N LEU A 448 -17.18 -25.31 -1.60
CA LEU A 448 -17.07 -24.23 -2.57
C LEU A 448 -17.42 -24.78 -3.95
N GLU A 449 -18.23 -24.04 -4.69
CA GLU A 449 -18.55 -24.32 -6.10
C GLU A 449 -18.26 -23.08 -6.94
N PHE A 450 -17.67 -23.27 -8.12
CA PHE A 450 -17.37 -22.19 -9.05
C PHE A 450 -17.48 -22.71 -10.49
N GLU A 451 -18.19 -21.96 -11.34
CA GLU A 451 -18.30 -22.25 -12.76
C GLU A 451 -17.27 -21.42 -13.54
N TRP A 452 -16.39 -22.09 -14.27
CA TRP A 452 -15.31 -21.46 -15.02
C TRP A 452 -15.56 -21.57 -16.52
N GLU A 453 -15.62 -20.41 -17.18
CA GLU A 453 -15.51 -20.25 -18.63
C GLU A 453 -14.03 -20.10 -19.00
N PRO A 454 -13.53 -20.76 -20.06
CA PRO A 454 -12.11 -20.72 -20.42
C PRO A 454 -11.71 -19.39 -21.06
N LEU A 455 -11.70 -18.33 -20.25
CA LEU A 455 -11.32 -16.97 -20.61
C LEU A 455 -9.91 -16.66 -20.07
N MET A 456 -9.20 -15.80 -20.77
CA MET A 456 -7.88 -15.28 -20.42
C MET A 456 -7.89 -13.76 -20.59
N PHE A 457 -6.95 -13.09 -19.92
CA PHE A 457 -6.80 -11.66 -20.05
C PHE A 457 -5.45 -11.28 -20.65
N ALA A 458 -5.48 -10.32 -21.57
CA ALA A 458 -4.29 -9.77 -22.19
C ALA A 458 -4.25 -8.26 -22.05
N VAL A 459 -3.05 -7.69 -22.07
CA VAL A 459 -2.83 -6.26 -22.16
C VAL A 459 -2.40 -5.95 -23.59
N GLY A 460 -3.03 -4.96 -24.22
CA GLY A 460 -2.70 -4.50 -25.56
C GLY A 460 -2.21 -3.06 -25.58
N ASP A 461 -1.33 -2.74 -26.55
CA ASP A 461 -0.81 -1.40 -26.81
C ASP A 461 -1.48 -0.69 -28.01
N GLY A 462 -2.56 -1.29 -28.51
CA GLY A 462 -3.28 -0.85 -29.72
C GLY A 462 -2.74 -1.45 -31.02
N THR A 463 -1.55 -2.07 -31.00
CA THR A 463 -0.96 -2.79 -32.15
C THR A 463 -0.78 -4.27 -31.83
N ASP A 464 -0.14 -4.54 -30.70
CA ASP A 464 0.18 -5.87 -30.20
C ASP A 464 -0.56 -6.10 -28.87
N TYR A 465 -0.67 -7.36 -28.45
CA TYR A 465 -1.18 -7.74 -27.14
C TYR A 465 -0.41 -8.92 -26.59
N GLU A 466 -0.37 -9.02 -25.26
CA GLU A 466 0.34 -10.06 -24.52
C GLU A 466 -0.53 -10.53 -23.36
N VAL A 467 -0.61 -11.85 -23.15
CA VAL A 467 -1.29 -12.42 -21.98
C VAL A 467 -0.45 -12.08 -20.75
N MET A 468 -1.07 -11.42 -19.77
CA MET A 468 -0.39 -10.96 -18.55
C MET A 468 -1.27 -11.24 -17.35
N LEU A 469 -0.66 -11.64 -16.22
CA LEU A 469 -1.38 -11.86 -14.98
C LEU A 469 -1.89 -10.53 -14.40
N LEU A 470 -3.20 -10.33 -14.46
CA LEU A 470 -3.92 -9.23 -13.81
C LEU A 470 -4.22 -9.60 -12.36
N ASN A 471 -3.51 -8.99 -11.41
CA ASN A 471 -3.69 -9.28 -9.99
C ASN A 471 -4.76 -8.34 -9.40
N PRO A 472 -5.87 -8.85 -8.84
CA PRO A 472 -6.89 -8.02 -8.21
C PRO A 472 -6.31 -7.36 -6.95
N VAL A 473 -6.65 -6.09 -6.74
CA VAL A 473 -6.16 -5.29 -5.60
C VAL A 473 -7.16 -5.30 -4.43
N SER A 474 -8.45 -5.51 -4.69
CA SER A 474 -9.50 -5.40 -3.67
C SER A 474 -10.60 -6.43 -3.89
N TYR A 475 -11.12 -6.97 -2.78
CA TYR A 475 -12.22 -7.93 -2.77
C TYR A 475 -13.58 -7.22 -2.81
N GLY A 476 -14.57 -7.82 -3.49
CA GLY A 476 -15.99 -7.47 -3.36
C GLY A 476 -16.37 -6.10 -3.92
N VAL A 477 -15.49 -5.49 -4.70
CA VAL A 477 -15.76 -4.25 -5.43
C VAL A 477 -16.36 -4.62 -6.79
N GLU A 478 -17.41 -3.92 -7.20
CA GLU A 478 -18.03 -4.10 -8.53
C GLU A 478 -16.97 -4.06 -9.65
N PRO A 479 -17.10 -4.85 -10.73
CA PRO A 479 -16.08 -4.94 -11.78
C PRO A 479 -15.64 -3.59 -12.37
N GLU A 480 -16.56 -2.65 -12.55
CA GLU A 480 -16.27 -1.27 -13.00
C GLU A 480 -15.37 -0.50 -12.02
N ASN A 481 -15.43 -0.83 -10.73
CA ASN A 481 -14.63 -0.21 -9.68
C ASN A 481 -13.44 -1.09 -9.26
N ALA A 482 -13.26 -2.28 -9.85
CA ALA A 482 -12.12 -3.14 -9.57
C ALA A 482 -10.81 -2.50 -10.09
N THR A 483 -9.72 -2.81 -9.39
CA THR A 483 -8.37 -2.42 -9.81
C THR A 483 -7.53 -3.66 -9.94
N TYR A 484 -6.88 -3.78 -11.09
CA TYR A 484 -5.98 -4.89 -11.40
C TYR A 484 -4.57 -4.37 -11.59
N THR A 485 -3.58 -5.20 -11.23
CA THR A 485 -2.17 -4.82 -11.34
C THR A 485 -1.35 -5.83 -12.11
N VAL A 486 -0.40 -5.31 -12.89
CA VAL A 486 0.63 -6.12 -13.57
C VAL A 486 2.00 -5.66 -13.13
N ASP A 487 2.80 -6.61 -12.65
CA ASP A 487 4.19 -6.39 -12.26
C ASP A 487 5.13 -6.69 -13.43
N GLY A 488 6.18 -5.88 -13.58
CA GLY A 488 7.11 -6.01 -14.69
C GLY A 488 8.34 -5.12 -14.58
N ILE A 489 9.06 -5.00 -15.70
CA ILE A 489 10.20 -4.11 -15.87
C ILE A 489 9.80 -2.98 -16.82
N TYR A 490 9.82 -1.75 -16.30
CA TYR A 490 9.70 -0.56 -17.11
C TYR A 490 11.05 -0.21 -17.71
N THR A 491 11.09 0.00 -19.02
CA THR A 491 12.29 0.43 -19.75
C THR A 491 12.02 1.79 -20.40
N TYR A 492 12.70 2.82 -19.92
CA TYR A 492 12.65 4.15 -20.51
C TYR A 492 13.24 4.14 -21.93
N ALA A 493 12.85 5.08 -22.78
CA ALA A 493 13.34 5.21 -24.15
C ALA A 493 14.87 5.38 -24.23
N ASN A 494 15.49 5.89 -23.17
CA ASN A 494 16.94 5.99 -23.03
C ASN A 494 17.64 4.66 -22.61
N GLY A 495 16.87 3.59 -22.37
CA GLY A 495 17.34 2.26 -22.00
C GLY A 495 17.48 2.00 -20.49
N ALA A 496 17.26 3.00 -19.63
CA ALA A 496 17.24 2.78 -18.18
C ALA A 496 16.07 1.88 -17.79
N GLN A 497 16.24 1.05 -16.77
CA GLN A 497 15.22 0.09 -16.32
C GLN A 497 14.89 0.24 -14.83
N ARG A 498 13.63 -0.05 -14.49
CA ARG A 498 13.14 -0.13 -13.11
C ARG A 498 12.08 -1.22 -12.99
N TYR A 499 12.00 -1.87 -11.84
CA TYR A 499 10.81 -2.64 -11.50
C TYR A 499 9.60 -1.70 -11.45
N ALA A 500 8.49 -2.12 -12.02
CA ALA A 500 7.28 -1.32 -12.06
C ALA A 500 6.01 -2.16 -11.91
N ARG A 501 4.97 -1.48 -11.44
CA ARG A 501 3.61 -1.99 -11.35
C ARG A 501 2.68 -1.08 -12.13
N LEU A 502 1.91 -1.67 -13.04
CA LEU A 502 0.85 -1.01 -13.79
C LEU A 502 -0.47 -1.22 -13.05
N TYR A 503 -1.32 -0.20 -13.02
CA TYR A 503 -2.65 -0.24 -12.40
C TYR A 503 -3.72 -0.01 -13.47
N PHE A 504 -4.58 -0.99 -13.67
CA PHE A 504 -5.67 -1.00 -14.65
C PHE A 504 -7.03 -0.83 -13.97
N ARG A 505 -7.87 0.03 -14.53
CA ARG A 505 -9.25 0.31 -14.09
C ARG A 505 -10.11 0.74 -15.27
N ASP A 506 -11.36 0.29 -15.30
CA ASP A 506 -12.27 0.47 -16.44
C ASP A 506 -11.60 0.05 -17.76
N GLU A 507 -10.99 -1.15 -17.80
CA GLU A 507 -10.27 -1.67 -18.98
C GLU A 507 -8.98 -0.94 -19.37
N MET A 508 -8.69 0.22 -18.76
CA MET A 508 -7.60 1.10 -19.16
C MET A 508 -6.49 1.15 -18.12
N LEU A 509 -5.24 1.23 -18.57
CA LEU A 509 -4.13 1.63 -17.71
C LEU A 509 -4.44 3.01 -17.12
N ARG A 510 -4.20 3.19 -15.83
CA ARG A 510 -4.41 4.47 -15.13
C ARG A 510 -3.13 5.03 -14.52
N GLN A 511 -2.29 4.16 -13.94
CA GLN A 511 -1.08 4.58 -13.23
C GLN A 511 0.05 3.58 -13.43
N VAL A 512 1.29 4.07 -13.38
CA VAL A 512 2.52 3.27 -13.42
C VAL A 512 3.39 3.69 -12.26
N TYR A 513 3.74 2.77 -11.37
CA TYR A 513 4.66 3.04 -10.26
C TYR A 513 5.95 2.24 -10.44
N GLY A 514 7.08 2.92 -10.45
CA GLY A 514 8.41 2.32 -10.36
C GLY A 514 8.91 2.23 -8.92
N PHE A 515 9.72 1.22 -8.63
CA PHE A 515 10.29 0.99 -7.29
C PHE A 515 11.81 1.13 -7.30
N THR A 516 12.38 1.61 -6.19
CA THR A 516 13.84 1.82 -6.04
C THR A 516 14.61 0.56 -5.63
N GLY A 517 13.94 -0.40 -4.99
CA GLY A 517 14.53 -1.68 -4.57
C GLY A 517 14.35 -2.81 -5.60
N GLU A 518 14.69 -4.04 -5.19
CA GLU A 518 14.39 -5.24 -5.96
C GLU A 518 12.90 -5.60 -5.85
N GLY A 519 12.29 -6.00 -6.97
CA GLY A 519 10.85 -6.24 -7.05
C GLY A 519 10.06 -4.97 -6.70
N THR A 520 9.03 -5.10 -5.86
CA THR A 520 8.20 -3.97 -5.39
C THR A 520 8.62 -3.48 -4.01
N SER A 521 9.92 -3.53 -3.69
CA SER A 521 10.46 -3.04 -2.43
C SER A 521 11.04 -1.63 -2.55
N GLY A 522 11.12 -0.93 -1.43
CA GLY A 522 11.61 0.44 -1.38
C GLY A 522 10.58 1.47 -1.81
N SER A 523 11.06 2.69 -2.02
CA SER A 523 10.21 3.85 -2.23
C SER A 523 9.55 3.86 -3.62
N PRO A 524 8.21 4.00 -3.70
CA PRO A 524 7.50 4.05 -4.97
C PRO A 524 7.60 5.45 -5.62
N ARG A 525 7.63 5.46 -6.96
CA ARG A 525 7.61 6.66 -7.80
C ARG A 525 6.61 6.49 -8.93
N GLU A 526 5.66 7.41 -9.07
CA GLU A 526 4.84 7.43 -10.27
C GLU A 526 5.72 7.75 -11.49
N ILE A 527 5.59 6.92 -12.53
CA ILE A 527 6.18 7.08 -13.85
C ILE A 527 5.09 7.63 -14.75
N GLN A 528 5.42 8.67 -15.52
CA GLN A 528 4.58 9.16 -16.61
C GLN A 528 5.10 8.54 -17.91
N PRO A 529 4.36 7.61 -18.54
CA PRO A 529 4.89 6.91 -19.70
C PRO A 529 5.09 7.78 -20.93
N GLU A 530 6.27 7.78 -21.54
CA GLU A 530 6.54 8.51 -22.78
C GLU A 530 6.48 7.59 -24.01
N THR A 531 6.17 8.16 -25.18
CA THR A 531 6.22 7.41 -26.44
C THR A 531 7.61 6.82 -26.67
N GLY A 532 7.68 5.50 -26.89
CA GLY A 532 8.92 4.76 -27.06
C GLY A 532 9.42 4.07 -25.79
N ASP A 533 8.87 4.41 -24.63
CA ASP A 533 9.05 3.61 -23.42
C ASP A 533 8.43 2.21 -23.61
N LYS A 534 8.89 1.24 -22.82
CA LYS A 534 8.45 -0.14 -22.91
C LYS A 534 8.14 -0.71 -21.54
N PHE A 535 7.26 -1.69 -21.53
CA PHE A 535 6.98 -2.51 -20.36
C PHE A 535 7.10 -3.98 -20.73
N THR A 536 7.91 -4.72 -19.96
CA THR A 536 8.06 -6.16 -20.08
C THR A 536 7.44 -6.80 -18.85
N SER A 537 6.44 -7.67 -19.01
CA SER A 537 5.79 -8.35 -17.87
C SER A 537 6.79 -9.23 -17.11
N LEU A 538 6.55 -9.43 -15.82
CA LEU A 538 7.19 -10.48 -15.03
C LEU A 538 6.21 -11.63 -14.85
N ASP A 539 6.27 -12.57 -15.77
CA ASP A 539 5.45 -13.77 -15.82
C ASP A 539 5.79 -14.70 -14.66
N VAL A 540 4.76 -15.25 -14.02
CA VAL A 540 4.92 -16.18 -12.92
C VAL A 540 4.87 -17.61 -13.45
N TRP A 541 5.93 -18.36 -13.23
CA TRP A 541 6.05 -19.77 -13.62
C TRP A 541 6.22 -20.65 -12.39
N LEU A 542 5.46 -21.75 -12.35
CA LEU A 542 5.53 -22.78 -11.31
C LEU A 542 6.17 -24.05 -11.90
N ASP A 543 7.42 -24.33 -11.53
CA ASP A 543 8.11 -25.55 -11.95
C ASP A 543 7.61 -26.74 -11.14
N LEU A 544 7.31 -27.85 -11.81
CA LEU A 544 6.79 -29.06 -11.19
C LEU A 544 7.86 -30.15 -11.08
N ASP A 545 7.81 -30.94 -10.02
CA ASP A 545 8.53 -32.22 -9.96
C ASP A 545 7.82 -33.31 -10.79
N ALA A 546 8.41 -34.51 -10.81
CA ALA A 546 7.86 -35.67 -11.52
C ALA A 546 6.53 -36.17 -10.92
N GLN A 547 6.13 -35.68 -9.75
CA GLN A 547 4.85 -35.99 -9.10
C GLN A 547 3.83 -34.85 -9.32
N GLY A 548 4.16 -33.81 -10.10
CA GLY A 548 3.29 -32.68 -10.36
C GLY A 548 3.21 -31.67 -9.22
N LYS A 549 4.12 -31.75 -8.23
CA LYS A 549 4.16 -30.80 -7.12
C LYS A 549 5.03 -29.60 -7.49
N VAL A 550 4.57 -28.39 -7.17
CA VAL A 550 5.36 -27.16 -7.31
C VAL A 550 6.62 -27.25 -6.43
N VAL A 551 7.79 -27.20 -7.07
CA VAL A 551 9.09 -27.17 -6.40
C VAL A 551 9.76 -25.81 -6.46
N ARG A 552 9.36 -24.96 -7.40
CA ARG A 552 9.90 -23.60 -7.56
C ARG A 552 8.87 -22.68 -8.18
N ARG A 553 8.72 -21.49 -7.60
CA ARG A 553 8.09 -20.34 -8.26
C ARG A 553 9.22 -19.46 -8.82
N SER A 554 9.09 -19.04 -10.07
CA SER A 554 10.02 -18.13 -10.73
C SER A 554 9.29 -16.96 -11.39
N TYR A 555 9.95 -15.80 -11.41
CA TYR A 555 9.49 -14.62 -12.15
C TYR A 555 10.40 -14.49 -13.36
N GLN A 556 9.82 -14.52 -14.56
CA GLN A 556 10.55 -14.48 -15.82
C GLN A 556 10.06 -13.30 -16.65
N GLN A 557 10.94 -12.68 -17.43
CA GLN A 557 10.50 -11.62 -18.34
C GLN A 557 9.64 -12.24 -19.45
N GLY A 558 8.41 -11.75 -19.55
CA GLY A 558 7.42 -12.18 -20.54
C GLY A 558 7.37 -11.27 -21.75
N GLY A 559 6.15 -11.07 -22.25
CA GLY A 559 5.83 -10.18 -23.37
C GLY A 559 6.26 -8.73 -23.12
N THR A 560 6.61 -8.02 -24.20
CA THR A 560 7.01 -6.60 -24.13
C THR A 560 6.08 -5.75 -24.99
N LEU A 561 5.41 -4.80 -24.35
CA LEU A 561 4.57 -3.80 -24.99
C LEU A 561 5.29 -2.46 -25.06
N THR A 562 4.95 -1.64 -26.06
CA THR A 562 5.57 -0.32 -26.26
C THR A 562 4.54 0.78 -26.07
N PHE A 563 4.85 1.79 -25.26
CA PHE A 563 4.01 2.98 -25.15
C PHE A 563 4.06 3.77 -26.47
N ARG A 564 2.90 3.94 -27.12
CA ARG A 564 2.73 4.62 -28.40
C ARG A 564 1.71 5.75 -28.26
N ASP A 565 0.89 5.96 -29.29
CA ASP A 565 -0.19 6.95 -29.28
C ASP A 565 -1.42 6.45 -28.50
N GLN A 566 -1.60 5.12 -28.43
CA GLN A 566 -2.64 4.50 -27.61
C GLN A 566 -2.03 3.99 -26.31
N MET A 567 -2.81 4.15 -25.24
CA MET A 567 -2.44 3.66 -23.92
C MET A 567 -2.86 2.22 -23.75
N PHE A 568 -2.18 1.53 -22.83
CA PHE A 568 -2.47 0.13 -22.60
C PHE A 568 -3.89 -0.06 -22.10
N SER A 569 -4.55 -1.07 -22.65
CA SER A 569 -5.86 -1.54 -22.20
C SER A 569 -5.79 -3.04 -22.00
N TRP A 570 -6.56 -3.57 -21.07
CA TRP A 570 -6.74 -5.01 -20.98
C TRP A 570 -7.99 -5.45 -21.72
N MET A 571 -7.98 -6.68 -22.19
CA MET A 571 -9.05 -7.29 -22.95
C MET A 571 -9.21 -8.76 -22.56
N GLU A 572 -10.43 -9.25 -22.72
CA GLU A 572 -10.78 -10.65 -22.57
C GLU A 572 -10.51 -11.41 -23.88
N LEU A 573 -9.94 -12.60 -23.75
CA LEU A 573 -9.63 -13.53 -24.84
C LEU A 573 -10.17 -14.92 -24.50
N ASP A 574 -10.53 -15.70 -25.52
CA ASP A 574 -10.67 -17.14 -25.35
C ASP A 574 -9.31 -17.74 -24.96
N ALA A 575 -9.31 -18.68 -24.01
CA ALA A 575 -8.13 -19.45 -23.67
C ALA A 575 -7.62 -20.23 -24.89
N ALA A 576 -6.30 -20.25 -25.07
CA ALA A 576 -5.68 -21.04 -26.12
C ALA A 576 -5.96 -22.54 -25.93
N VAL A 577 -6.02 -23.28 -27.04
CA VAL A 577 -6.15 -24.74 -26.99
C VAL A 577 -4.93 -25.34 -26.29
N GLY A 578 -5.16 -26.17 -25.27
CA GLY A 578 -4.07 -26.76 -24.49
C GLY A 578 -4.53 -27.35 -23.16
N ASP A 579 -3.55 -27.83 -22.39
CA ASP A 579 -3.77 -28.32 -21.04
C ASP A 579 -3.60 -27.19 -20.02
N TYR A 580 -4.52 -27.13 -19.06
CA TYR A 580 -4.57 -26.12 -18.02
C TYR A 580 -4.62 -26.77 -16.65
N ILE A 581 -3.94 -26.13 -15.69
CA ILE A 581 -4.09 -26.38 -14.27
C ILE A 581 -5.00 -25.30 -13.71
N VAL A 582 -6.13 -25.72 -13.16
CA VAL A 582 -7.14 -24.82 -12.58
C VAL A 582 -7.44 -25.23 -11.15
N GLY A 583 -7.85 -24.28 -10.32
CA GLY A 583 -8.26 -24.62 -8.97
C GLY A 583 -8.45 -23.45 -8.03
N PHE A 584 -8.31 -23.74 -6.74
CA PHE A 584 -8.62 -22.79 -5.67
C PHE A 584 -7.38 -22.54 -4.82
N ILE A 585 -7.14 -21.26 -4.54
CA ILE A 585 -6.13 -20.79 -3.58
C ILE A 585 -6.88 -20.16 -2.42
N VAL A 586 -6.77 -20.76 -1.24
CA VAL A 586 -7.36 -20.24 -0.01
C VAL A 586 -6.27 -19.56 0.80
N GLN A 587 -6.44 -18.28 1.07
CA GLN A 587 -5.56 -17.50 1.93
C GLN A 587 -6.11 -17.45 3.36
N ASP A 588 -5.27 -17.71 4.35
CA ASP A 588 -5.63 -17.46 5.75
C ASP A 588 -5.43 -15.99 6.15
N LEU A 589 -5.77 -15.66 7.41
CA LEU A 589 -5.68 -14.29 7.93
C LEU A 589 -4.23 -13.82 8.20
N ASP A 590 -3.23 -14.70 8.15
CA ASP A 590 -1.80 -14.33 8.24
C ASP A 590 -1.13 -14.19 6.86
N GLY A 591 -1.87 -14.52 5.79
CA GLY A 591 -1.40 -14.44 4.39
C GLY A 591 -0.78 -15.74 3.86
N ASN A 592 -0.95 -16.88 4.55
CA ASN A 592 -0.52 -18.18 4.01
C ASN A 592 -1.53 -18.69 2.99
N SER A 593 -1.04 -19.27 1.90
CA SER A 593 -1.86 -19.88 0.84
C SER A 593 -1.95 -21.40 0.99
N TYR A 594 -3.14 -21.94 0.73
CA TYR A 594 -3.47 -23.36 0.71
C TYR A 594 -4.18 -23.67 -0.61
N GLU A 595 -3.69 -24.65 -1.34
CA GLU A 595 -4.00 -24.76 -2.77
C GLU A 595 -4.50 -26.17 -3.10
N ALA A 596 -5.52 -26.25 -3.96
CA ALA A 596 -5.90 -27.48 -4.63
C ALA A 596 -6.07 -27.20 -6.12
N TYR A 597 -5.55 -28.11 -6.94
CA TYR A 597 -5.57 -27.98 -8.38
C TYR A 597 -6.08 -29.25 -9.05
N THR A 598 -6.59 -29.08 -10.27
CA THR A 598 -6.95 -30.16 -11.18
C THR A 598 -6.55 -29.79 -12.60
N GLN A 599 -6.33 -30.80 -13.44
CA GLN A 599 -6.01 -30.58 -14.85
C GLN A 599 -7.28 -30.68 -15.70
N VAL A 600 -7.42 -29.74 -16.63
CA VAL A 600 -8.45 -29.72 -17.68
C VAL A 600 -7.80 -29.43 -19.04
N THR A 601 -8.52 -29.70 -20.12
CA THR A 601 -8.08 -29.39 -21.48
C THR A 601 -9.05 -28.39 -22.11
N VAL A 602 -8.53 -27.32 -22.71
CA VAL A 602 -9.30 -26.37 -23.51
C VAL A 602 -9.24 -26.79 -24.98
N GLN A 603 -10.39 -26.80 -25.67
CA GLN A 603 -10.54 -27.24 -27.07
C GLN A 603 -11.17 -26.19 -27.99
#